data_AF-A0A1C0AR73-F1
#
_entry.id   AF-A0A1C0AR73-F1
#
_cell.length_a   1.000
_cell.length_b   1.000
_cell.length_c   1.000
_cell.angle_alpha   90.00
_cell.angle_beta   90.00
_cell.angle_gamma   90.00
#
_symmetry.space_group_name_H-M   'P 1'
#
loop_
_entity.id
_entity.type
_entity.pdbx_description
1 polymer ?
#
loop_
_entity_poly.entity_id
_entity_poly.type
_entity_poly.pdbx_seq_one_letter_code
_entity_poly.pdbx_strand_id
1 'polypeptide(L)'
;MKPSDLGPILHTDHSLTLTERGQNSLGATGSVSTRHRQLGISRTTVVKAVASDAPPRYVRTPTGTSFAVFEPRVKTLLAGCPEMPASVIAERVGWTGSES
;
A
#
# COMPACT_ATOMS: atom_id res chain seq x y z
N MET A 1 -67.38 -18.22 43.33
CA MET A 1 -66.42 -18.99 44.14
C MET A 1 -65.34 -19.52 43.21
N LYS A 2 -64.08 -19.11 43.36
CA LYS A 2 -62.92 -19.50 42.54
C LYS A 2 -62.15 -20.63 43.24
N PRO A 3 -61.56 -21.57 42.49
CA PRO A 3 -60.28 -22.19 42.86
C PRO A 3 -59.23 -21.81 41.80
N SER A 4 -58.35 -20.85 42.07
CA SER A 4 -57.02 -21.06 42.66
C SER A 4 -56.06 -21.72 41.67
N ASP A 5 -55.37 -20.82 40.96
CA ASP A 5 -54.08 -21.02 40.29
C ASP A 5 -52.97 -21.38 41.32
N LEU A 6 -51.78 -21.79 40.83
CA LEU A 6 -50.55 -22.21 41.54
C LEU A 6 -50.44 -23.74 41.75
N GLY A 7 -49.52 -24.50 41.14
CA GLY A 7 -48.43 -24.24 40.19
C GLY A 7 -47.57 -25.52 40.11
N PRO A 8 -46.88 -25.85 39.00
CA PRO A 8 -45.94 -26.97 39.02
C PRO A 8 -44.50 -26.50 39.23
N ILE A 9 -43.99 -26.89 40.39
CA ILE A 9 -42.67 -27.51 40.65
C ILE A 9 -41.44 -26.79 40.10
N LEU A 10 -40.77 -26.13 41.04
CA LEU A 10 -39.36 -25.73 40.98
C LEU A 10 -38.49 -26.98 40.75
N HIS A 11 -38.00 -27.18 39.53
CA HIS A 11 -36.76 -27.92 39.28
C HIS A 11 -35.77 -26.90 38.71
N THR A 12 -35.15 -26.14 39.60
CA THR A 12 -33.89 -25.47 39.30
C THR A 12 -32.81 -26.50 39.51
N ASP A 13 -32.34 -27.14 38.44
CA ASP A 13 -30.99 -27.68 38.44
C ASP A 13 -30.24 -27.26 37.18
N HIS A 14 -29.04 -26.80 37.49
CA HIS A 14 -27.91 -26.44 36.66
C HIS A 14 -27.90 -27.02 35.26
N SER A 15 -28.13 -26.16 34.27
CA SER A 15 -27.45 -26.28 32.99
C SER A 15 -27.01 -24.89 32.56
N LEU A 16 -25.80 -24.54 32.98
CA LEU A 16 -24.97 -23.52 32.33
C LEU A 16 -24.75 -23.97 30.88
N THR A 17 -25.73 -23.78 30.01
CA THR A 17 -25.44 -23.57 28.60
C THR A 17 -25.10 -22.09 28.46
N LEU A 18 -23.91 -21.72 28.97
CA LEU A 18 -23.20 -20.57 28.43
C LEU A 18 -23.01 -20.92 26.97
N THR A 19 -23.96 -20.47 26.14
CA THR A 19 -23.78 -20.37 24.71
C THR A 19 -22.38 -19.84 24.52
N GLU A 20 -21.52 -20.69 23.98
CA GLU A 20 -20.33 -20.28 23.26
C GLU A 20 -20.82 -19.30 22.19
N ARG A 21 -20.94 -18.04 22.60
CA ARG A 21 -20.64 -16.94 21.71
C ARG A 21 -19.19 -17.16 21.35
N GLY A 22 -18.98 -17.91 20.28
CA GLY A 22 -17.93 -17.64 19.33
C GLY A 22 -18.05 -16.18 18.92
N GLN A 23 -17.56 -15.30 19.78
CA GLN A 23 -17.00 -14.02 19.43
C GLN A 23 -15.49 -14.26 19.47
N ASN A 24 -15.07 -15.17 18.60
CA ASN A 24 -13.83 -15.07 17.86
C ASN A 24 -13.60 -13.59 17.54
N SER A 25 -12.74 -13.00 18.34
CA SER A 25 -12.13 -11.68 18.22
C SER A 25 -11.28 -11.63 16.95
N LEU A 26 -11.95 -11.73 15.80
CA LEU A 26 -11.35 -11.56 14.49
C LEU A 26 -11.67 -10.15 14.01
N GLY A 27 -10.69 -9.27 14.16
CA GLY A 27 -10.66 -7.98 13.49
C GLY A 27 -11.32 -6.85 14.26
N ALA A 28 -10.57 -6.29 15.23
CA ALA A 28 -10.59 -4.85 15.46
C ALA A 28 -10.02 -4.12 14.22
N THR A 29 -10.57 -4.37 13.03
CA THR A 29 -10.46 -3.41 11.94
C THR A 29 -11.51 -2.36 12.23
N GLY A 30 -11.12 -1.33 12.99
CA GLY A 30 -11.87 -0.08 12.99
C GLY A 30 -12.23 0.30 11.56
N SER A 31 -13.40 0.92 11.38
CA SER A 31 -13.92 1.33 10.08
C SER A 31 -12.78 1.82 9.17
N VAL A 32 -12.80 1.47 7.89
CA VAL A 32 -11.80 1.93 6.90
C VAL A 32 -11.60 3.45 6.97
N SER A 33 -12.66 4.18 7.36
CA SER A 33 -12.63 5.62 7.63
C SER A 33 -11.72 6.05 8.79
N THR A 34 -11.55 5.26 9.85
CA THR A 34 -10.75 5.60 11.03
C THR A 34 -9.26 5.27 10.85
N ARG A 35 -8.91 4.26 10.05
CA ARG A 35 -7.50 3.88 9.79
C ARG A 35 -6.67 5.03 9.21
N HIS A 36 -7.30 5.90 8.43
CA HIS A 36 -6.73 7.16 7.96
C HIS A 36 -5.96 7.92 9.04
N ARG A 37 -6.61 8.14 10.18
CA ARG A 37 -6.06 8.97 11.26
C ARG A 37 -4.91 8.28 11.97
N GLN A 38 -4.96 6.95 12.04
CA GLN A 38 -3.89 6.12 12.62
C GLN A 38 -2.66 6.09 11.70
N LEU A 39 -2.86 6.10 10.37
CA LEU A 39 -1.79 5.99 9.37
C LEU A 39 -1.24 7.35 8.90
N GLY A 40 -1.91 8.47 9.20
CA GLY A 40 -1.48 9.80 8.75
C GLY A 40 -1.58 10.05 7.24
N ILE A 41 -2.28 9.20 6.49
CA ILE A 41 -2.47 9.27 5.03
C ILE A 41 -3.90 9.61 4.67
N SER A 42 -4.18 10.27 3.53
CA SER A 42 -5.50 10.79 3.12
C SER A 42 -6.64 9.75 3.01
N ARG A 43 -7.92 10.14 3.23
CA ARG A 43 -9.05 9.18 3.36
C ARG A 43 -9.29 8.49 2.04
N THR A 44 -9.16 9.26 0.98
CA THR A 44 -9.20 8.78 -0.40
C THR A 44 -8.08 7.78 -0.67
N THR A 45 -6.87 7.97 -0.14
CA THR A 45 -5.80 6.96 -0.25
C THR A 45 -6.15 5.66 0.47
N VAL A 46 -6.70 5.71 1.70
CA VAL A 46 -7.12 4.49 2.41
C VAL A 46 -8.24 3.77 1.67
N VAL A 47 -9.24 4.50 1.17
CA VAL A 47 -10.33 3.93 0.37
C VAL A 47 -9.80 3.26 -0.89
N LYS A 48 -8.90 3.92 -1.63
CA LYS A 48 -8.29 3.36 -2.84
C LYS A 48 -7.40 2.14 -2.54
N ALA A 49 -6.66 2.17 -1.42
CA ALA A 49 -5.81 1.06 -1.00
C ALA A 49 -6.64 -0.17 -0.58
N VAL A 50 -7.73 0.01 0.16
CA VAL A 50 -8.62 -1.10 0.56
C VAL A 50 -9.40 -1.66 -0.62
N ALA A 51 -9.73 -0.84 -1.62
CA ALA A 51 -10.36 -1.31 -2.86
C ALA A 51 -9.37 -1.97 -3.84
N SER A 52 -8.05 -1.85 -3.60
CA SER A 52 -7.02 -2.41 -4.46
C SER A 52 -6.74 -3.86 -4.08
N ASP A 53 -6.77 -4.76 -5.06
CA ASP A 53 -6.48 -6.18 -4.88
C ASP A 53 -4.99 -6.45 -4.60
N ALA A 54 -4.11 -5.53 -5.01
CA ALA A 54 -2.67 -5.62 -4.78
C ALA A 54 -2.11 -4.30 -4.22
N PRO A 55 -0.98 -4.34 -3.48
CA PRO A 55 -0.28 -3.13 -3.06
C PRO A 55 0.15 -2.28 -4.27
N PRO A 56 0.19 -0.94 -4.15
CA PRO A 56 0.72 -0.07 -5.19
C PRO A 56 2.15 -0.48 -5.53
N ARG A 57 2.37 -0.87 -6.78
CA ARG A 57 3.71 -1.08 -7.31
C ARG A 57 4.21 0.21 -7.91
N TYR A 58 5.41 0.61 -7.52
CA TYR A 58 6.08 1.69 -8.23
C TYR A 58 6.42 1.23 -9.65
N VAL A 59 5.74 1.83 -10.62
CA VAL A 59 6.00 1.63 -12.05
C VAL A 59 6.35 2.99 -12.62
N ARG A 60 7.58 3.13 -13.12
CA ARG A 60 7.91 4.25 -13.99
C ARG A 60 7.64 3.84 -15.42
N THR A 61 6.75 4.55 -16.10
CA THR A 61 6.78 4.58 -17.56
C THR A 61 8.13 5.14 -17.97
N PRO A 62 8.86 4.52 -18.92
CA PRO A 62 10.12 5.07 -19.40
C PRO A 62 9.84 6.42 -20.06
N THR A 63 10.18 7.49 -19.34
CA THR A 63 10.22 8.85 -19.87
C THR A 63 11.65 9.12 -20.33
N GLY A 64 11.80 9.73 -21.51
CA GLY A 64 13.11 10.14 -22.02
C GLY A 64 13.87 10.98 -20.99
N THR A 65 15.14 10.66 -20.79
CA THR A 65 16.02 11.46 -19.93
C THR A 65 16.49 12.69 -20.69
N SER A 66 16.92 13.75 -19.99
CA SER A 66 17.61 14.89 -20.61
C SER A 66 18.85 14.45 -21.42
N PHE A 67 19.43 13.30 -21.06
CA PHE A 67 20.56 12.70 -21.76
C PHE A 67 20.21 12.05 -23.12
N ALA A 68 18.94 11.71 -23.36
CA ALA A 68 18.53 10.98 -24.57
C ALA A 68 18.91 11.70 -25.88
N VAL A 69 18.96 13.04 -25.86
CA VAL A 69 19.33 13.88 -27.02
C VAL A 69 20.84 13.83 -27.33
N PHE A 70 21.66 13.38 -26.37
CA PHE A 70 23.12 13.32 -26.46
C PHE A 70 23.65 11.90 -26.71
N GLU A 71 22.91 10.87 -26.28
CA GLU A 71 23.25 9.45 -26.46
C GLU A 71 23.82 9.09 -27.85
N PRO A 72 23.20 9.47 -28.99
CA PRO A 72 23.74 9.10 -30.31
C PRO A 72 25.11 9.73 -30.59
N ARG A 73 25.35 10.96 -30.12
CA ARG A 73 26.63 11.65 -30.29
C ARG A 73 27.73 11.01 -29.43
N VAL A 74 27.39 10.63 -28.20
CA VAL A 74 28.31 9.91 -27.30
C VAL A 74 28.73 8.56 -27.89
N LYS A 75 27.78 7.79 -28.45
CA LYS A 75 28.06 6.51 -29.11
C LYS A 75 29.06 6.66 -30.26
N THR A 76 28.90 7.70 -31.09
CA THR A 76 29.84 7.97 -32.19
C THR A 76 31.25 8.31 -31.68
N LEU A 77 31.37 9.10 -30.61
CA LEU A 77 32.67 9.44 -30.01
C LEU A 77 33.39 8.20 -29.47
N LEU A 78 32.66 7.36 -28.71
CA LEU A 78 33.21 6.15 -28.11
C LEU A 78 33.56 5.07 -29.14
N ALA A 79 32.87 5.04 -30.29
CA ALA A 79 33.22 4.13 -31.38
C ALA A 79 34.59 4.47 -32.01
N GLY A 80 34.95 5.76 -32.08
CA GLY A 80 36.25 6.20 -32.60
C GLY A 80 37.37 6.21 -31.55
N CYS A 81 37.04 6.52 -30.30
CA CYS A 81 37.98 6.65 -29.20
C CYS A 81 37.35 6.09 -27.91
N PRO A 82 37.48 4.78 -27.64
CA PRO A 82 36.82 4.14 -26.50
C PRO A 82 37.38 4.57 -25.14
N GLU A 83 38.66 4.98 -25.10
CA GLU A 83 39.36 5.42 -23.87
C GLU A 83 39.07 6.90 -23.52
N MET A 84 38.17 7.58 -24.24
CA MET A 84 37.90 8.99 -24.03
C MET A 84 37.28 9.25 -22.65
N PRO A 85 37.83 10.18 -21.83
CA PRO A 85 37.28 10.49 -20.53
C PRO A 85 35.85 11.04 -20.59
N ALA A 86 35.03 10.69 -19.61
CA ALA A 86 33.63 11.13 -19.55
C ALA A 86 33.47 12.66 -19.55
N SER A 87 34.34 13.40 -18.86
CA SER A 87 34.33 14.87 -18.87
C SER A 87 34.54 15.44 -20.26
N VAL A 88 35.48 14.87 -21.03
CA VAL A 88 35.77 15.29 -22.41
C VAL A 88 34.59 14.97 -23.33
N ILE A 89 33.92 13.84 -23.12
CA ILE A 89 32.69 13.49 -23.86
C ILE A 89 31.59 14.51 -23.56
N ALA A 90 31.37 14.84 -22.29
CA ALA A 90 30.35 15.79 -21.84
C ALA A 90 30.57 17.18 -22.47
N GLU A 91 31.79 17.69 -22.42
CA GLU A 91 32.18 18.96 -23.08
C GLU A 91 31.90 18.91 -24.59
N ARG A 92 32.31 17.83 -25.27
CA ARG A 92 32.13 17.68 -26.72
C ARG A 92 30.68 17.58 -27.16
N VAL A 93 29.81 16.98 -26.35
CA VAL A 93 28.38 16.91 -26.66
C VAL A 93 27.60 18.12 -26.14
N GLY A 94 28.26 19.04 -25.40
CA GLY A 94 27.64 20.21 -24.79
C GLY A 94 26.72 19.87 -23.61
N TRP A 95 27.03 18.80 -22.87
CA TRP A 95 26.25 18.35 -21.72
C TRP A 95 26.85 18.86 -20.40
N THR A 96 26.07 19.64 -19.65
CA THR A 96 26.46 20.21 -18.34
C THR A 96 25.97 19.42 -17.12
N GLY A 97 25.25 18.30 -17.31
CA GLY A 97 24.62 17.55 -16.21
C GLY A 97 25.54 16.51 -15.54
N SER A 98 26.84 16.52 -15.87
CA SER A 98 27.85 15.65 -15.23
C SER A 98 28.68 16.37 -14.17
N GLU A 99 28.49 17.68 -14.00
CA GLU A 99 29.18 18.47 -12.98
C GLU A 99 28.48 18.24 -11.62
N SER A 100 29.04 17.40 -10.77
CA SER A 100 28.64 17.19 -9.37
C SER A 100 29.85 16.86 -8.51
#